data_AF-A0A6C0WYX6-F1
#
_entry.id   AF-A0A6C0WYX6-F1
#
_cell.length_a   1.000
_cell.length_b   1.000
_cell.length_c   1.000
_cell.angle_alpha   90.00
_cell.angle_beta   90.00
_cell.angle_gamma   90.00
#
_symmetry.space_group_name_H-M   'P 1'
#
loop_
_entity.id
_entity.type
_entity.pdbx_description
1 polymer ?
#
loop_
_entity_poly.entity_id
_entity_poly.type
_entity_poly.pdbx_seq_one_letter_code
_entity_poly.pdbx_strand_id
1 'polypeptide(L)'
;LILPAFGIVSHICLSLSNNDSLFGYFGLVFAMASIVCLGSVVWAHHMFMTGLDIKTAVFFSSVSMIIGIPTGIKIFSWLYMLSGSSVRMNDPILWWIIGFIILFTMGGVTGIVLSASVLDTIVHDTWFVVAHFHYVL
;
A
#
# COMPACT_ATOMS: atom_id res chain seq x y z
N LEU A 1 -1.67 -9.44 6.82
CA LEU A 1 -1.71 -8.38 7.86
C LEU A 1 -2.50 -7.16 7.41
N ILE A 2 -2.19 -6.60 6.22
CA ILE A 2 -2.71 -5.29 5.82
C ILE A 2 -4.20 -5.23 5.42
N LEU A 3 -4.79 -6.32 4.90
CA LEU A 3 -6.18 -6.29 4.37
C LEU A 3 -7.24 -5.96 5.43
N PRO A 4 -7.23 -6.53 6.66
CA PRO A 4 -8.12 -6.08 7.73
C PRO A 4 -7.91 -4.61 8.11
N ALA A 5 -6.66 -4.14 8.20
CA ALA A 5 -6.34 -2.75 8.51
C ALA A 5 -6.93 -1.79 7.45
N PHE A 6 -6.81 -2.15 6.17
CA PHE A 6 -7.45 -1.43 5.08
C PHE A 6 -8.98 -1.38 5.18
N GLY A 7 -9.62 -2.44 5.69
CA GLY A 7 -11.06 -2.44 5.98
C GLY A 7 -11.42 -1.43 7.07
N ILE A 8 -10.67 -1.44 8.17
CA ILE A 8 -10.85 -0.50 9.29
C ILE A 8 -10.69 0.95 8.81
N VAL A 9 -9.63 1.26 8.07
CA VAL A 9 -9.38 2.61 7.53
C VAL A 9 -10.51 3.04 6.60
N SER A 10 -11.00 2.16 5.71
CA SER A 10 -12.16 2.48 4.86
C SER A 10 -13.41 2.81 5.66
N HIS A 11 -13.72 2.04 6.72
CA HIS A 11 -14.88 2.29 7.56
C HIS A 11 -14.76 3.58 8.37
N ILE A 12 -13.57 3.87 8.91
CA ILE A 12 -13.32 5.15 9.59
C ILE A 12 -13.48 6.31 8.61
N CYS A 13 -12.88 6.23 7.41
CA CYS A 13 -13.01 7.29 6.41
C CYS A 13 -14.47 7.53 6.00
N LEU A 14 -15.26 6.46 5.85
CA LEU A 14 -16.70 6.59 5.60
C LEU A 14 -17.41 7.29 6.77
N SER A 15 -17.16 6.86 8.00
CA SER A 15 -17.79 7.41 9.20
C SER A 15 -17.43 8.87 9.47
N LEU A 16 -16.25 9.31 9.04
CA LEU A 16 -15.80 10.70 9.13
C LEU A 16 -16.28 11.54 7.94
N SER A 17 -16.54 10.91 6.80
CA SER A 17 -17.05 11.58 5.62
C SER A 17 -18.53 11.94 5.78
N ASN A 18 -19.00 12.92 5.01
CA ASN A 18 -20.42 13.21 4.87
C ASN A 18 -21.10 12.38 3.76
N ASN A 19 -20.50 11.25 3.35
CA ASN A 19 -20.99 10.43 2.25
C ASN A 19 -21.88 9.29 2.77
N ASP A 20 -22.97 9.02 2.06
CA ASP A 20 -23.85 7.88 2.36
C ASP A 20 -23.22 6.51 2.02
N SER A 21 -22.15 6.51 1.23
CA SER A 21 -21.47 5.30 0.78
C SER A 21 -19.99 5.53 0.51
N LEU A 22 -19.23 4.42 0.44
CA LEU A 22 -17.80 4.45 0.09
C LEU A 22 -17.62 5.00 -1.32
N PHE A 23 -16.78 6.03 -1.46
CA PHE A 23 -16.38 6.49 -2.78
C PHE A 23 -15.69 5.36 -3.55
N GLY A 24 -16.21 5.08 -4.76
CA GLY A 24 -15.66 4.04 -5.62
C GLY A 24 -15.73 2.65 -5.00
N TYR A 25 -16.83 2.27 -4.33
CA TYR A 25 -17.01 0.96 -3.70
C TYR A 25 -16.49 -0.23 -4.52
N PHE A 26 -16.91 -0.35 -5.79
CA PHE A 26 -16.42 -1.41 -6.66
C PHE A 26 -14.92 -1.31 -6.93
N GLY A 27 -14.37 -0.10 -7.06
CA GLY A 27 -12.94 0.14 -7.16
C GLY A 27 -12.16 -0.34 -5.93
N LEU A 28 -12.68 -0.09 -4.72
CA LEU A 28 -12.09 -0.59 -3.47
C LEU A 28 -12.15 -2.12 -3.37
N VAL A 29 -13.25 -2.74 -3.80
CA VAL A 29 -13.41 -4.20 -3.82
C VAL A 29 -12.45 -4.83 -4.83
N PHE A 30 -12.41 -4.33 -6.07
CA PHE A 30 -11.50 -4.83 -7.10
C PHE A 30 -10.04 -4.59 -6.71
N ALA A 31 -9.71 -3.47 -6.09
CA ALA A 31 -8.37 -3.24 -5.56
C ALA A 31 -7.97 -4.32 -4.53
N MET A 32 -8.86 -4.67 -3.59
CA MET A 32 -8.57 -5.72 -2.62
C MET A 32 -8.43 -7.10 -3.28
N ALA A 33 -9.30 -7.42 -4.23
CA ALA A 33 -9.21 -8.66 -5.00
C ALA A 33 -7.89 -8.75 -5.79
N SER A 34 -7.48 -7.65 -6.43
CA SER A 34 -6.20 -7.56 -7.15
C SER A 34 -5.01 -7.72 -6.20
N ILE A 35 -5.03 -7.10 -5.01
CA ILE A 35 -3.95 -7.27 -4.01
C ILE A 35 -3.82 -8.73 -3.58
N VAL A 36 -4.94 -9.43 -3.35
CA VAL A 36 -4.93 -10.85 -2.99
C VAL A 36 -4.37 -11.70 -4.13
N CYS A 37 -4.87 -11.50 -5.35
CA CYS A 37 -4.45 -12.28 -6.52
C CYS A 37 -2.96 -12.06 -6.83
N LEU A 38 -2.53 -10.79 -6.96
CA LEU A 38 -1.13 -10.45 -7.24
C LEU A 38 -0.22 -10.81 -6.07
N GLY A 39 -0.67 -10.67 -4.83
CA GLY A 39 0.07 -11.07 -3.63
C GLY A 39 0.48 -12.54 -3.63
N SER A 40 -0.30 -13.41 -4.28
CA SER A 40 0.03 -14.84 -4.41
C SER A 40 1.20 -15.13 -5.36
N VAL A 41 1.60 -14.17 -6.20
CA VAL A 41 2.59 -14.35 -7.28
C VAL A 41 3.82 -13.44 -7.20
N VAL A 42 4.12 -12.86 -6.03
CA VAL A 42 5.24 -11.90 -5.87
C VAL A 42 6.33 -12.32 -4.90
N TRP A 43 6.22 -13.49 -4.25
CA TRP A 43 7.10 -13.89 -3.14
C TRP A 43 8.61 -13.81 -3.47
N ALA A 44 9.00 -14.10 -4.71
CA ALA A 44 10.40 -14.18 -5.09
C ALA A 44 11.12 -12.83 -5.11
N HIS A 45 10.41 -11.70 -4.95
CA HIS A 45 11.09 -10.41 -4.75
C HIS A 45 11.93 -10.37 -3.48
N HIS A 46 11.68 -11.25 -2.50
CA HIS A 46 12.53 -11.39 -1.31
C HIS A 46 13.82 -12.18 -1.58
N MET A 47 14.00 -12.69 -2.80
CA MET A 47 15.05 -13.63 -3.18
C MET A 47 15.86 -13.14 -4.39
N PHE A 48 15.80 -11.86 -4.75
CA PHE A 48 16.53 -11.36 -5.93
C PHE A 48 18.05 -11.63 -5.84
N MET A 49 18.61 -11.68 -4.63
CA MET A 49 20.03 -11.95 -4.39
C MET A 49 20.43 -13.44 -4.38
N THR A 50 19.50 -14.37 -4.60
CA THR A 50 19.82 -15.82 -4.64
C THR A 50 20.31 -16.30 -6.01
N GLY A 51 20.50 -15.41 -6.99
CA GLY A 51 20.98 -15.76 -8.33
C GLY A 51 19.89 -16.20 -9.32
N LEU A 52 18.70 -15.58 -9.27
CA LEU A 52 17.63 -15.80 -10.24
C LEU A 52 18.07 -15.40 -11.66
N ASP A 53 17.54 -16.08 -12.68
CA ASP A 53 17.75 -15.66 -14.07
C ASP A 53 17.06 -14.30 -14.34
N ILE A 54 17.57 -13.57 -15.34
CA ILE A 54 17.12 -12.21 -15.66
C ILE A 54 15.61 -12.16 -15.95
N LYS A 55 15.04 -13.16 -16.63
CA LYS A 55 13.62 -13.13 -17.02
C LYS A 55 12.74 -13.32 -15.79
N THR A 56 13.09 -14.26 -14.92
CA THR A 56 12.41 -14.48 -13.65
C THR A 56 12.49 -13.22 -12.76
N ALA A 57 13.67 -12.62 -12.63
CA ALA A 57 13.84 -11.40 -11.84
C ALA A 57 13.00 -10.23 -12.38
N VAL A 58 13.00 -10.01 -13.70
CA VAL A 58 12.19 -8.95 -14.34
C VAL A 58 10.69 -9.21 -14.17
N PHE A 59 10.24 -10.46 -14.27
CA PHE A 59 8.85 -10.82 -14.03
C PHE A 59 8.42 -10.46 -12.60
N PHE A 60 9.12 -10.96 -11.58
CA PHE A 60 8.76 -10.71 -10.19
C PHE A 60 8.90 -9.22 -9.81
N SER A 61 9.90 -8.53 -10.36
CA SER A 61 10.07 -7.08 -10.22
C SER A 61 8.85 -6.31 -10.76
N SER A 62 8.43 -6.63 -11.98
CA SER A 62 7.30 -5.97 -12.65
C SER A 62 5.97 -6.22 -11.93
N VAL A 63 5.68 -7.48 -11.57
CA VAL A 63 4.42 -7.83 -10.90
C VAL A 63 4.35 -7.21 -9.50
N SER A 64 5.48 -7.14 -8.79
CA SER A 64 5.57 -6.48 -7.47
C SER A 64 5.28 -4.99 -7.55
N MET A 65 5.80 -4.29 -8.57
CA MET A 65 5.45 -2.87 -8.81
C MET A 65 3.95 -2.66 -9.07
N ILE A 66 3.31 -3.57 -9.80
CA ILE A 66 1.89 -3.45 -10.18
C ILE A 66 0.98 -3.44 -8.94
N ILE A 67 1.36 -4.09 -7.83
CA ILE A 67 0.60 -4.05 -6.56
C ILE A 67 0.46 -2.62 -6.01
N GLY A 68 1.38 -1.71 -6.38
CA GLY A 68 1.27 -0.29 -6.05
C GLY A 68 0.00 0.37 -6.60
N ILE A 69 -0.53 -0.10 -7.74
CA ILE A 69 -1.73 0.46 -8.38
C ILE A 69 -2.99 0.25 -7.54
N PRO A 70 -3.43 -0.98 -7.21
CA PRO A 70 -4.62 -1.18 -6.39
C PRO A 70 -4.47 -0.58 -4.98
N THR A 71 -3.25 -0.56 -4.44
CA THR A 71 -2.97 0.11 -3.16
C THR A 71 -3.18 1.62 -3.28
N GLY A 72 -2.69 2.25 -4.35
CA GLY A 72 -2.90 3.66 -4.65
C GLY A 72 -4.38 4.02 -4.83
N ILE A 73 -5.17 3.19 -5.52
CA ILE A 73 -6.62 3.38 -5.66
C ILE A 73 -7.28 3.54 -4.28
N LYS A 74 -6.90 2.71 -3.30
CA LYS A 74 -7.43 2.81 -1.94
C LYS A 74 -7.02 4.10 -1.25
N ILE A 75 -5.74 4.48 -1.33
CA ILE A 75 -5.22 5.73 -0.75
C ILE A 75 -5.97 6.95 -1.29
N PHE A 76 -6.11 7.05 -2.61
CA PHE A 76 -6.84 8.17 -3.24
C PHE A 76 -8.33 8.17 -2.90
N SER A 77 -8.94 7.00 -2.77
CA SER A 77 -10.35 6.89 -2.34
C SER A 77 -10.54 7.39 -0.91
N TRP A 78 -9.63 7.09 0.01
CA TRP A 78 -9.67 7.60 1.37
C TRP A 78 -9.47 9.11 1.42
N LEU A 79 -8.48 9.64 0.70
CA LEU A 79 -8.25 11.08 0.60
C LEU A 79 -9.48 11.82 0.05
N TYR A 80 -10.15 11.25 -0.94
CA TYR A 80 -11.37 11.82 -1.49
C TYR A 80 -12.52 11.81 -0.46
N MET A 81 -12.72 10.73 0.28
CA MET A 81 -13.75 10.68 1.32
C MET A 81 -13.50 11.69 2.44
N LEU A 82 -12.24 11.90 2.83
CA LEU A 82 -11.86 12.84 3.87
C LEU A 82 -11.92 14.30 3.42
N SER A 83 -11.70 14.61 2.14
CA SER A 83 -11.71 15.99 1.63
C SER A 83 -13.09 16.67 1.75
N GLY A 84 -14.17 15.88 1.73
CA GLY A 84 -15.54 16.34 1.96
C GLY A 84 -16.02 16.22 3.42
N SER A 85 -15.15 15.85 4.36
CA SER A 85 -15.52 15.69 5.77
C SER A 85 -15.67 17.03 6.49
N SER A 86 -16.58 17.09 7.47
CA SER A 86 -16.81 18.26 8.34
C SER A 86 -16.29 18.03 9.76
N VAL A 87 -15.32 17.12 9.91
CA VAL A 87 -14.74 16.72 11.21
C VAL A 87 -13.88 17.84 11.77
N ARG A 88 -13.92 18.00 13.10
CA ARG A 88 -13.08 18.99 13.79
C ARG A 88 -11.61 18.61 13.66
N MET A 89 -10.76 19.57 13.31
CA MET A 89 -9.32 19.34 13.15
C MET A 89 -8.63 18.78 14.41
N ASN A 90 -9.18 19.03 15.60
CA ASN A 90 -8.62 18.53 16.86
C ASN A 90 -9.05 17.09 17.20
N ASP A 91 -9.82 16.42 16.34
CA ASP A 91 -10.25 15.05 16.59
C ASP A 91 -9.06 14.07 16.44
N PRO A 92 -8.70 13.30 17.49
CA PRO A 92 -7.57 12.38 17.42
C PRO A 92 -7.67 11.34 16.30
N ILE A 93 -8.89 10.89 15.95
CA ILE A 93 -9.08 9.87 14.91
C ILE A 93 -8.70 10.39 13.53
N LEU A 94 -8.94 11.68 13.26
CA LEU A 94 -8.56 12.30 12.00
C LEU A 94 -7.04 12.33 11.84
N TRP A 95 -6.31 12.72 12.89
CA TRP A 95 -4.84 12.71 12.88
C TRP A 95 -4.26 11.31 12.77
N TRP A 96 -4.89 10.32 13.41
CA TRP A 96 -4.46 8.93 13.26
C TRP A 96 -4.60 8.44 11.81
N ILE A 97 -5.72 8.74 11.14
CA ILE A 97 -5.94 8.37 9.74
C ILE A 97 -4.99 9.11 8.80
N ILE A 98 -4.80 10.42 8.99
CA ILE A 98 -3.86 11.21 8.18
C ILE A 98 -2.43 10.67 8.37
N GLY A 99 -2.04 10.40 9.62
CA GLY A 99 -0.75 9.79 9.94
C GLY A 99 -0.57 8.43 9.28
N PHE A 100 -1.58 7.56 9.36
CA PHE A 100 -1.59 6.28 8.65
C PHE A 100 -1.39 6.47 7.14
N ILE A 101 -2.19 7.31 6.48
CA ILE A 101 -2.08 7.53 5.03
C ILE A 101 -0.68 8.02 4.65
N ILE A 102 -0.13 8.98 5.39
CA ILE A 102 1.20 9.54 5.11
C ILE A 102 2.30 8.50 5.31
N LEU A 103 2.36 7.85 6.47
CA LEU A 103 3.40 6.87 6.80
C LEU A 103 3.32 5.65 5.88
N PHE A 104 2.12 5.14 5.64
CA PHE A 104 1.89 4.03 4.74
C PHE A 104 2.24 4.38 3.29
N THR A 105 2.01 5.62 2.84
CA THR A 105 2.43 6.08 1.51
C THR A 105 3.96 6.15 1.40
N MET A 106 4.66 6.67 2.42
CA MET A 106 6.14 6.66 2.44
C MET A 106 6.69 5.23 2.41
N GLY A 107 6.12 4.33 3.21
CA GLY A 107 6.42 2.91 3.18
C GLY A 107 6.14 2.29 1.80
N GLY A 108 5.02 2.61 1.16
CA GLY A 108 4.68 2.14 -0.17
C GLY A 108 5.67 2.60 -1.24
N VAL A 109 6.10 3.87 -1.23
CA VAL A 109 7.10 4.40 -2.18
C VAL A 109 8.45 3.69 -2.01
N THR A 110 8.90 3.47 -0.77
CA THR A 110 10.13 2.69 -0.52
C THR A 110 9.97 1.22 -0.94
N GLY A 111 8.76 0.65 -0.86
CA GLY A 111 8.47 -0.69 -1.37
C GLY A 111 8.54 -0.80 -2.89
N ILE A 112 8.13 0.25 -3.62
CA ILE A 112 8.32 0.32 -5.08
C ILE A 112 9.82 0.32 -5.41
N VAL A 113 10.65 1.03 -4.64
CA VAL A 113 12.11 0.98 -4.80
C VAL A 113 12.64 -0.44 -4.59
N LEU A 114 12.21 -1.12 -3.51
CA LEU A 114 12.61 -2.51 -3.23
C LEU A 114 12.11 -3.52 -4.28
N SER A 115 10.98 -3.24 -4.93
CA SER A 115 10.48 -4.12 -5.99
C SER A 115 11.38 -4.14 -7.23
N ALA A 116 12.22 -3.13 -7.42
CA ALA A 116 13.16 -3.08 -8.52
C ALA A 116 14.38 -3.98 -8.24
N SER A 117 14.43 -5.14 -8.88
CA SER A 117 15.51 -6.13 -8.71
C SER A 117 16.92 -5.57 -8.90
N VAL A 118 17.11 -4.57 -9.76
CA VAL A 118 18.41 -3.89 -9.94
C VAL A 118 18.79 -3.08 -8.71
N LEU A 119 17.85 -2.36 -8.11
CA LEU A 119 18.10 -1.56 -6.91
C LEU A 119 18.28 -2.45 -5.68
N ASP A 120 17.53 -3.56 -5.61
CA ASP A 120 17.64 -4.52 -4.52
C ASP A 120 19.08 -5.05 -4.37
N THR A 121 19.87 -5.15 -5.46
CA THR A 121 21.30 -5.53 -5.36
C THR A 121 22.15 -4.66 -4.42
N ILE A 122 21.74 -3.42 -4.19
CA ILE A 122 22.44 -2.45 -3.35
C ILE A 122 21.84 -2.38 -1.95
N VAL A 123 20.53 -2.57 -1.83
CA VAL A 123 19.78 -2.32 -0.58
C VAL A 123 19.32 -3.58 0.14
N HIS A 124 19.48 -4.77 -0.45
CA HIS A 124 19.14 -6.05 0.16
C HIS A 124 19.83 -6.22 1.51
N ASP A 125 19.10 -6.71 2.52
CA ASP A 125 19.57 -6.90 3.90
C ASP A 125 20.20 -5.67 4.58
N THR A 126 19.87 -4.47 4.10
CA THR A 126 20.29 -3.21 4.75
C THR A 126 19.18 -2.62 5.62
N TRP A 127 19.51 -1.59 6.40
CA TRP A 127 18.54 -0.81 7.17
C TRP A 127 17.45 -0.16 6.31
N PHE A 128 17.65 -0.03 5.00
CA PHE A 128 16.60 0.46 4.10
C PHE A 128 15.40 -0.51 4.04
N VAL A 129 15.65 -1.82 3.95
CA VAL A 129 14.61 -2.85 3.97
C VAL A 129 13.90 -2.86 5.32
N VAL A 130 14.67 -2.77 6.42
CA VAL A 130 14.11 -2.69 7.78
C VAL A 130 13.19 -1.49 7.92
N ALA A 131 13.64 -0.29 7.52
CA ALA A 131 12.86 0.93 7.59
C ALA A 131 11.57 0.82 6.76
N HIS A 132 11.66 0.33 5.52
CA HIS A 132 10.50 0.09 4.67
C HIS A 132 9.41 -0.72 5.39
N PHE A 133 9.77 -1.88 5.95
CA PHE A 133 8.80 -2.75 6.63
C PHE A 133 8.17 -2.09 7.86
N HIS A 134 8.93 -1.28 8.60
CA HIS A 134 8.40 -0.57 9.78
C HIS A 134 7.46 0.59 9.43
N TYR A 135 7.52 1.13 8.20
CA TYR A 135 6.54 2.12 7.74
C TYR A 135 5.22 1.49 7.27
N VAL A 136 5.24 0.25 6.77
CA VAL A 136 4.06 -0.41 6.16
C VAL A 136 3.30 -1.35 7.10
N LEU A 137 3.88 -1.72 8.24
CA LEU A 137 3.25 -2.55 9.29
C LEU A 137 2.63 -1.69 10.39
#